data_AF-A0A6L7VUW3-F1
#
_entry.id   AF-A0A6L7VUW3-F1
#
_cell.length_a   1.000
_cell.length_b   1.000
_cell.length_c   1.000
_cell.angle_alpha   90.00
_cell.angle_beta   90.00
_cell.angle_gamma   90.00
#
_symmetry.space_group_name_H-M   'P 1'
#
loop_
_entity.id
_entity.type
_entity.pdbx_description
1 polymer ?
#
loop_
_entity_poly.entity_id
_entity_poly.type
_entity_poly.pdbx_seq_one_letter_code
_entity_poly.pdbx_strand_id
1 'polypeptide(L)'
;MTNPSKKAKTGLQRIVVLGLTFTIGLTLGIVGVISLQNFGSQSEFPTQGNVESDRRQISSETASDSSAASPHDPIQIPEIFSQPSIFDQQTAIFDSLSSASAQELKDLWMQSQEVERQSHRKKLQHAILRKFATINPHDALHLIDDVSIFETDLMVKSLFSEWSISQLDKAIETAKTLSRDQRQVALEAILNTRDDLTDARRHEIAIRLEHEEVFLKLASDSKASQNIADPQESWETLLNDEVEDYLQTESLVKVAEAWFEQIGFEVLSKIYSTNTDDYQLKQQLLRTVAEMDLPLALNYTRALTDEREKSDLSRIIVRAWARSDAQAALLAVSTFKPASLASNLERQLSEIWASTKPNEVIKNIEVISEELRLRTLESAFARISTQDPLDALASLSLVEKFVGTTDSIVHSIVREWSDKEPRAATNWVLEHYTQEDPQHRVLLLSALPRLAREEPVNAFELAIEHTTGEGLIRLDTEVVGEILDSGNLELMKELIPRVPEASKSRIYSTISWEMIRQGQTEEALALGRDLDGEPQSGYYFGMMANWATVDPKGLYGYLDDLPTSELKSLAATFLISRNKRSPELTDDQIERAETFVITDE
;
A
#
# COMPACT_ATOMS: atom_id res chain seq x y z
N MET A 1 52.46 -33.56 43.37
CA MET A 1 52.75 -33.38 41.94
C MET A 1 52.18 -32.04 41.52
N THR A 2 53.06 -31.13 41.14
CA THR A 2 52.82 -29.71 40.88
C THR A 2 52.87 -29.42 39.37
N ASN A 3 52.16 -28.34 38.98
CA ASN A 3 52.34 -27.49 37.78
C ASN A 3 51.71 -27.94 36.43
N PRO A 4 51.50 -27.04 35.43
CA PRO A 4 51.26 -25.57 35.42
C PRO A 4 50.07 -25.13 34.52
N SER A 5 49.38 -24.01 34.79
CA SER A 5 49.60 -22.66 34.20
C SER A 5 49.73 -22.59 32.66
N LYS A 6 48.71 -22.03 31.98
CA LYS A 6 48.83 -21.39 30.66
C LYS A 6 48.34 -19.94 30.74
N LYS A 7 49.30 -19.01 30.67
CA LYS A 7 49.10 -17.58 30.36
C LYS A 7 48.89 -17.45 28.85
N ALA A 8 47.82 -16.80 28.42
CA ALA A 8 47.67 -16.30 27.06
C ALA A 8 47.89 -14.78 27.05
N LYS A 9 48.80 -14.34 26.17
CA LYS A 9 49.22 -12.96 25.95
C LYS A 9 48.12 -12.20 25.19
N THR A 10 47.72 -11.06 25.72
CA THR A 10 46.97 -10.01 25.03
C THR A 10 47.88 -9.31 24.03
N GLY A 11 47.61 -9.50 22.74
CA GLY A 11 48.19 -8.71 21.65
C GLY A 11 47.22 -7.58 21.28
N LEU A 12 47.59 -6.34 21.58
CA LEU A 12 46.96 -5.15 21.00
C LEU A 12 47.31 -5.10 19.51
N GLN A 13 46.32 -5.32 18.64
CA GLN A 13 46.40 -4.86 17.25
C GLN A 13 45.74 -3.49 17.15
N ARG A 14 46.54 -2.50 16.72
CA ARG A 14 46.09 -1.18 16.30
C ARG A 14 45.31 -1.34 15.00
N ILE A 15 44.00 -1.10 15.02
CA ILE A 15 43.19 -0.91 13.82
C ILE A 15 43.35 0.54 13.37
N VAL A 16 43.89 0.71 12.17
CA VAL A 16 43.94 1.96 11.43
C VAL A 16 42.54 2.21 10.87
N VAL A 17 41.87 3.27 11.34
CA VAL A 17 40.59 3.73 10.78
C VAL A 17 40.89 4.51 9.51
N LEU A 18 40.59 3.90 8.35
CA LEU A 18 40.50 4.58 7.07
C LEU A 18 39.13 5.27 7.01
N GLY A 19 39.15 6.60 7.05
CA GLY A 19 37.95 7.43 6.84
C GLY A 19 37.48 7.32 5.40
N LEU A 20 36.34 6.67 5.20
CA LEU A 20 35.58 6.68 3.96
C LEU A 20 34.55 7.81 4.06
N THR A 21 34.85 8.92 3.40
CA THR A 21 33.87 9.99 3.13
C THR A 21 32.86 9.47 2.12
N PHE A 22 31.64 9.18 2.58
CA PHE A 22 30.50 8.90 1.71
C PHE A 22 29.87 10.23 1.30
N THR A 23 30.02 10.59 0.03
CA THR A 23 29.29 11.70 -0.59
C THR A 23 27.91 11.17 -0.99
N ILE A 24 26.87 11.56 -0.25
CA ILE A 24 25.48 11.26 -0.62
C ILE A 24 25.07 12.28 -1.69
N GLY A 25 24.94 11.81 -2.94
CA GLY A 25 24.36 12.58 -4.03
C GLY A 25 22.84 12.58 -3.92
N LEU A 26 22.29 13.65 -3.37
CA LEU A 26 20.86 13.95 -3.40
C LEU A 26 20.56 14.66 -4.74
N THR A 27 19.99 13.95 -5.71
CA THR A 27 19.45 14.57 -6.93
C THR A 27 18.08 15.16 -6.61
N LEU A 28 18.07 16.43 -6.19
CA LEU A 28 16.89 17.30 -6.25
C LEU A 28 16.87 17.97 -7.63
N GLY A 29 15.74 17.86 -8.33
CA GLY A 29 15.49 18.56 -9.58
C GLY A 29 15.35 20.06 -9.31
N ILE A 30 16.45 20.79 -9.46
CA ILE A 30 16.48 22.26 -9.39
C ILE A 30 15.99 22.80 -10.74
N VAL A 31 14.84 23.48 -10.72
CA VAL A 31 14.49 24.47 -11.76
C VAL A 31 15.38 25.68 -11.52
N GLY A 32 16.44 25.81 -12.32
CA GLY A 32 17.38 26.92 -12.24
C GLY A 32 16.79 28.21 -12.82
N VAL A 33 16.40 29.14 -11.95
CA VAL A 33 16.24 30.56 -12.31
C VAL A 33 17.64 31.17 -12.38
N ILE A 34 18.12 31.45 -13.60
CA ILE A 34 19.38 32.17 -13.81
C ILE A 34 19.12 33.67 -13.59
N SER A 35 19.47 34.15 -12.40
CA SER A 35 19.65 35.59 -12.13
C SER A 35 21.01 36.05 -12.64
N LEU A 36 21.03 36.77 -13.76
CA LEU A 36 22.21 37.49 -14.25
C LEU A 36 22.43 38.75 -13.41
N GLN A 37 23.36 38.68 -12.45
CA GLN A 37 23.90 39.88 -11.79
C GLN A 37 25.10 40.43 -12.56
N ASN A 38 25.04 41.75 -12.76
CA ASN A 38 26.05 42.63 -13.33
C ASN A 38 27.48 42.35 -12.83
N PHE A 39 28.39 42.07 -13.76
CA PHE A 39 29.81 42.37 -13.59
C PHE A 39 30.21 43.46 -14.57
N GLY A 40 30.49 44.64 -14.03
CA GLY A 40 31.19 45.68 -14.75
C GLY A 40 32.63 45.27 -15.03
N SER A 41 33.04 45.41 -16.28
CA SER A 41 34.45 45.60 -16.63
C SER A 41 34.55 46.45 -17.88
N GLN A 42 35.28 47.55 -17.74
CA GLN A 42 35.76 48.35 -18.85
C GLN A 42 36.83 47.55 -19.59
N SER A 43 36.69 47.39 -20.91
CA SER A 43 37.84 47.34 -21.81
C SER A 43 37.41 47.74 -23.22
N GLU A 44 38.29 48.51 -23.84
CA GLU A 44 38.12 49.26 -25.08
C GLU A 44 37.99 48.32 -26.29
N PHE A 45 37.02 48.59 -27.18
CA PHE A 45 37.03 48.06 -28.55
C PHE A 45 37.33 49.18 -29.55
N PRO A 46 38.24 48.95 -30.51
CA PRO A 46 38.47 49.90 -31.59
C PRO A 46 37.36 49.81 -32.64
N THR A 47 37.13 50.97 -33.24
CA THR A 47 36.13 51.26 -34.25
C THR A 47 36.57 50.83 -35.65
N GLN A 48 35.56 50.54 -36.47
CA GLN A 48 35.50 50.65 -37.93
C GLN A 48 36.13 49.55 -38.82
N GLY A 49 35.23 48.95 -39.61
CA GLY A 49 35.52 48.27 -40.86
C GLY A 49 34.22 48.10 -41.66
N ASN A 50 33.75 49.17 -42.30
CA ASN A 50 32.74 49.11 -43.36
C ASN A 50 33.32 48.33 -44.54
N VAL A 51 32.67 47.24 -44.96
CA VAL A 51 32.73 46.80 -46.36
C VAL A 51 31.33 46.45 -46.82
N GLU A 52 31.00 47.13 -47.89
CA GLU A 52 29.74 47.25 -48.60
C GLU A 52 29.63 46.12 -49.64
N SER A 53 28.39 45.70 -49.88
CA SER A 53 27.88 45.17 -51.15
C SER A 53 28.67 44.08 -51.90
N ASP A 54 28.14 42.86 -51.90
CA ASP A 54 28.20 42.05 -53.12
C ASP A 54 26.86 41.33 -53.34
N ARG A 55 26.03 41.98 -54.16
CA ARG A 55 24.71 41.55 -54.59
C ARG A 55 24.89 40.97 -56.00
N ARG A 56 25.01 39.65 -56.12
CA ARG A 56 24.97 38.96 -57.42
C ARG A 56 23.64 38.24 -57.61
N GLN A 57 22.89 38.74 -58.60
CA GLN A 57 21.85 38.03 -59.32
C GLN A 57 22.46 36.89 -60.13
N ILE A 58 21.98 35.66 -59.92
CA ILE A 58 21.89 34.50 -60.85
C ILE A 58 20.88 33.56 -60.15
N SER A 59 19.88 32.90 -60.71
CA SER A 59 19.08 32.98 -61.92
C SER A 59 17.76 32.27 -61.58
N SER A 60 16.66 32.66 -62.22
CA SER A 60 15.40 31.92 -62.22
C SER A 60 15.63 30.55 -62.88
N GLU A 61 15.58 29.48 -62.08
CA GLU A 61 15.49 28.11 -62.57
C GLU A 61 14.18 27.52 -62.04
N THR A 62 13.29 27.30 -63.02
CA THR A 62 12.09 26.48 -63.03
C THR A 62 11.63 25.82 -61.73
N ALA A 63 10.43 26.25 -61.30
CA ALA A 63 9.54 25.45 -60.47
C ALA A 63 9.32 24.07 -61.10
N SER A 64 9.92 23.05 -60.50
CA SER A 64 9.49 21.65 -60.63
C SER A 64 9.03 21.19 -59.26
N ASP A 65 7.74 20.86 -59.17
CA ASP A 65 7.12 19.99 -58.17
C ASP A 65 7.94 19.67 -56.92
N SER A 66 7.82 20.53 -55.91
CA SER A 66 8.20 20.19 -54.55
C SER A 66 7.17 19.19 -54.01
N SER A 67 7.48 17.92 -54.26
CA SER A 67 7.37 16.81 -53.32
C SER A 67 6.23 16.93 -52.31
N ALA A 68 5.16 16.18 -52.57
CA ALA A 68 4.33 15.65 -51.50
C ALA A 68 5.26 15.08 -50.41
N ALA A 69 5.08 15.53 -49.17
CA ALA A 69 5.75 14.93 -48.03
C ALA A 69 5.44 13.42 -48.08
N SER A 70 6.48 12.59 -48.12
CA SER A 70 6.31 11.14 -48.01
C SER A 70 5.45 10.87 -46.78
N PRO A 71 4.45 9.97 -46.87
CA PRO A 71 3.68 9.56 -45.69
C PRO A 71 4.70 9.12 -44.63
N HIS A 72 4.72 9.82 -43.49
CA HIS A 72 5.58 9.45 -42.38
C HIS A 72 5.26 8.02 -41.98
N ASP A 73 6.28 7.18 -41.87
CA ASP A 73 6.10 5.81 -41.42
C ASP A 73 5.40 5.84 -40.04
N PRO A 74 4.39 4.98 -39.81
CA PRO A 74 3.66 4.98 -38.55
C PRO A 74 4.61 4.71 -37.38
N ILE A 75 4.46 5.52 -36.33
CA ILE A 75 5.30 5.49 -35.13
C ILE A 75 5.25 4.08 -34.50
N GLN A 76 6.40 3.42 -34.37
CA GLN A 76 6.48 2.09 -33.77
C GLN A 76 6.89 2.19 -32.29
N ILE A 77 5.92 2.00 -31.39
CA ILE A 77 6.14 2.01 -29.93
C ILE A 77 7.25 1.06 -29.45
N PRO A 78 7.40 -0.18 -29.98
CA PRO A 78 8.50 -1.06 -29.59
C PRO A 78 9.88 -0.45 -29.86
N GLU A 79 10.04 0.31 -30.95
CA GLU A 79 11.30 0.95 -31.31
C GLU A 79 11.66 2.08 -30.34
N ILE A 80 10.66 2.86 -29.90
CA ILE A 80 10.82 3.90 -28.87
C ILE A 80 11.39 3.30 -27.57
N PHE A 81 10.85 2.17 -27.11
CA PHE A 81 11.29 1.56 -25.85
C PHE A 81 12.51 0.65 -25.99
N SER A 82 12.96 0.39 -27.22
CA SER A 82 14.23 -0.30 -27.49
C SER A 82 15.46 0.61 -27.34
N GLN A 83 15.25 1.93 -27.21
CA GLN A 83 16.33 2.89 -27.06
C GLN A 83 17.13 2.64 -25.76
N PRO A 84 18.47 2.77 -25.81
CA PRO A 84 19.37 2.26 -24.78
C PRO A 84 19.30 3.06 -23.47
N SER A 85 18.91 4.33 -23.52
CA SER A 85 18.79 5.18 -22.32
C SER A 85 17.38 5.76 -22.15
N ILE A 86 17.03 6.10 -20.91
CA ILE A 86 15.77 6.78 -20.59
C ILE A 86 15.66 8.11 -21.32
N PHE A 87 16.78 8.81 -21.51
CA PHE A 87 16.83 10.08 -22.24
C PHE A 87 16.52 9.89 -23.73
N ASP A 88 17.09 8.86 -24.35
CA ASP A 88 16.83 8.54 -25.77
C ASP A 88 15.37 8.11 -25.98
N GLN A 89 14.81 7.34 -25.05
CA GLN A 89 13.38 6.98 -25.05
C GLN A 89 12.49 8.23 -24.99
N GLN A 90 12.78 9.16 -24.08
CA GLN A 90 12.02 10.42 -23.96
C GLN A 90 12.13 11.27 -25.22
N THR A 91 13.33 11.41 -25.77
CA THR A 91 13.57 12.16 -27.01
C THR A 91 12.78 11.55 -28.18
N ALA A 92 12.84 10.22 -28.35
CA ALA A 92 12.08 9.52 -29.37
C ALA A 92 10.56 9.70 -29.21
N ILE A 93 10.04 9.68 -27.98
CA ILE A 93 8.62 9.99 -27.71
C ILE A 93 8.30 11.42 -28.16
N PHE A 94 9.07 12.43 -27.73
CA PHE A 94 8.78 13.83 -28.06
C PHE A 94 8.89 14.12 -29.55
N ASP A 95 9.91 13.60 -30.22
CA ASP A 95 10.10 13.76 -31.66
C ASP A 95 8.91 13.15 -32.42
N SER A 96 8.50 11.94 -32.03
CA SER A 96 7.34 11.25 -32.63
C SER A 96 6.03 12.02 -32.43
N LEU A 97 5.83 12.60 -31.23
CA LEU A 97 4.61 13.34 -30.92
C LEU A 97 4.60 14.77 -31.50
N SER A 98 5.76 15.34 -31.83
CA SER A 98 5.89 16.76 -32.21
C SER A 98 5.04 17.13 -33.45
N SER A 99 4.95 16.21 -34.41
CA SER A 99 4.24 16.38 -35.69
C SER A 99 2.92 15.59 -35.78
N ALA A 100 2.61 14.79 -34.76
CA ALA A 100 1.42 13.95 -34.74
C ALA A 100 0.11 14.76 -34.78
N SER A 101 -0.79 14.36 -35.67
CA SER A 101 -2.16 14.83 -35.75
C SER A 101 -3.02 14.31 -34.61
N ALA A 102 -4.22 14.90 -34.42
CA ALA A 102 -5.17 14.45 -33.42
C ALA A 102 -5.57 12.97 -33.57
N GLN A 103 -5.68 12.48 -34.81
CA GLN A 103 -6.03 11.08 -35.05
C GLN A 103 -4.87 10.15 -34.71
N GLU A 104 -3.65 10.49 -35.13
CA GLU A 104 -2.45 9.70 -34.79
C GLU A 104 -2.22 9.62 -33.28
N LEU A 105 -2.53 10.68 -32.53
CA LEU A 105 -2.47 10.67 -31.07
C LEU A 105 -3.51 9.72 -30.44
N LYS A 106 -4.72 9.63 -31.00
CA LYS A 106 -5.74 8.64 -30.56
C LYS A 106 -5.25 7.22 -30.86
N ASP A 107 -4.70 7.00 -32.05
CA ASP A 107 -4.20 5.68 -32.44
C ASP A 107 -3.02 5.25 -31.55
N LEU A 108 -2.11 6.16 -31.24
CA LEU A 108 -1.02 5.94 -30.29
C LEU A 108 -1.52 5.69 -28.87
N TRP A 109 -2.58 6.38 -28.44
CA TRP A 109 -3.20 6.12 -27.14
C TRP A 109 -3.71 4.69 -27.04
N MET A 110 -4.43 4.21 -28.06
CA MET A 110 -4.91 2.82 -28.11
C MET A 110 -3.75 1.83 -28.08
N GLN A 111 -2.72 2.05 -28.88
CA GLN A 111 -1.54 1.17 -28.91
C GLN A 111 -0.77 1.19 -27.58
N SER A 112 -0.78 2.31 -26.84
CA SER A 112 -0.12 2.39 -25.54
C SER A 112 -0.66 1.38 -24.54
N GLN A 113 -1.94 0.98 -24.66
CA GLN A 113 -2.57 -0.01 -23.80
C GLN A 113 -1.94 -1.41 -23.93
N GLU A 114 -1.33 -1.70 -25.07
CA GLU A 114 -0.63 -2.96 -25.34
C GLU A 114 0.80 -2.99 -24.78
N VAL A 115 1.31 -1.87 -24.24
CA VAL A 115 2.66 -1.82 -23.66
C VAL A 115 2.67 -2.61 -22.34
N GLU A 116 3.34 -3.76 -22.33
CA GLU A 116 3.39 -4.70 -21.20
C GLU A 116 3.89 -4.05 -19.90
N ARG A 117 4.95 -3.23 -19.99
CA ARG A 117 5.52 -2.56 -18.81
C ARG A 117 4.66 -1.35 -18.44
N GLN A 118 3.96 -1.44 -17.30
CA GLN A 118 3.09 -0.37 -16.80
C GLN A 118 3.80 1.00 -16.71
N SER A 119 5.08 1.04 -16.29
CA SER A 119 5.84 2.29 -16.21
C SER A 119 6.11 2.93 -17.57
N HIS A 120 6.28 2.14 -18.63
CA HIS A 120 6.47 2.60 -20.00
C HIS A 120 5.15 3.11 -20.58
N ARG A 121 4.07 2.34 -20.38
CA ARG A 121 2.70 2.72 -20.74
C ARG A 121 2.34 4.10 -20.18
N LYS A 122 2.52 4.31 -18.87
CA LYS A 122 2.23 5.58 -18.18
C LYS A 122 3.01 6.76 -18.77
N LYS A 123 4.30 6.58 -19.03
CA LYS A 123 5.15 7.64 -19.61
C LYS A 123 4.67 8.04 -21.00
N LEU A 124 4.34 7.05 -21.84
CA LEU A 124 3.84 7.30 -23.19
C LEU A 124 2.46 7.96 -23.17
N GLN A 125 1.53 7.44 -22.38
CA GLN A 125 0.19 8.01 -22.21
C GLN A 125 0.24 9.46 -21.75
N HIS A 126 1.06 9.78 -20.75
CA HIS A 126 1.24 11.16 -20.28
C HIS A 126 1.77 12.05 -21.42
N ALA A 127 2.80 11.62 -22.14
CA ALA A 127 3.35 12.41 -23.25
C ALA A 127 2.33 12.64 -24.38
N ILE A 128 1.58 11.59 -24.75
CA ILE A 128 0.48 11.68 -25.73
C ILE A 128 -0.55 12.70 -25.26
N LEU A 129 -1.06 12.56 -24.03
CA LEU A 129 -2.10 13.42 -23.48
C LEU A 129 -1.66 14.89 -23.43
N ARG A 130 -0.41 15.12 -23.01
CA ARG A 130 0.22 16.45 -22.98
C ARG A 130 0.25 17.08 -24.36
N LYS A 131 0.69 16.35 -25.39
CA LYS A 131 0.66 16.83 -26.77
C LYS A 131 -0.77 17.04 -27.25
N PHE A 132 -1.68 16.12 -26.94
CA PHE A 132 -3.05 16.16 -27.41
C PHE A 132 -3.82 17.35 -26.81
N ALA A 133 -3.55 17.70 -25.55
CA ALA A 133 -4.04 18.90 -24.89
C ALA A 133 -3.74 20.19 -25.67
N THR A 134 -2.59 20.25 -26.37
CA THR A 134 -2.21 21.42 -27.18
C THR A 134 -2.97 21.52 -28.50
N ILE A 135 -3.53 20.41 -29.00
CA ILE A 135 -4.22 20.34 -30.29
C ILE A 135 -5.74 20.33 -30.10
N ASN A 136 -6.26 19.36 -29.34
CA ASN A 136 -7.68 19.20 -29.05
C ASN A 136 -7.88 18.70 -27.60
N PRO A 137 -7.91 19.61 -26.62
CA PRO A 137 -7.97 19.24 -25.21
C PRO A 137 -9.31 18.62 -24.79
N HIS A 138 -10.41 18.91 -25.49
CA HIS A 138 -11.70 18.26 -25.22
C HIS A 138 -11.65 16.77 -25.58
N ASP A 139 -11.12 16.43 -26.75
CA ASP A 139 -10.94 15.02 -27.13
C ASP A 139 -9.92 14.31 -26.22
N ALA A 140 -8.89 15.02 -25.77
CA ALA A 140 -7.92 14.47 -24.83
C ALA A 140 -8.55 14.12 -23.48
N LEU A 141 -9.52 14.92 -23.00
CA LEU A 141 -10.25 14.64 -21.75
C LEU A 141 -11.01 13.30 -21.84
N HIS A 142 -11.65 13.01 -22.98
CA HIS A 142 -12.37 11.76 -23.19
C HIS A 142 -11.48 10.52 -23.16
N LEU A 143 -10.17 10.64 -23.45
CA LEU A 143 -9.25 9.52 -23.31
C LEU A 143 -8.99 9.13 -21.86
N ILE A 144 -9.23 10.06 -20.91
CA ILE A 144 -9.01 9.82 -19.48
C ILE A 144 -10.15 8.99 -18.87
N ASP A 145 -11.35 9.02 -19.46
CA ASP A 145 -12.54 8.34 -18.93
C ASP A 145 -12.35 6.81 -18.81
N ASP A 146 -11.46 6.23 -19.62
CA ASP A 146 -11.17 4.78 -19.66
C ASP A 146 -9.99 4.36 -18.75
N VAL A 147 -9.42 5.29 -17.97
CA VAL A 147 -8.22 5.07 -17.16
C VAL A 147 -8.59 4.76 -15.71
N SER A 148 -7.74 3.98 -15.01
CA SER A 148 -7.96 3.68 -13.60
C SER A 148 -7.96 4.94 -12.72
N ILE A 149 -8.75 4.95 -11.64
CA ILE A 149 -8.95 6.12 -10.76
C ILE A 149 -7.62 6.76 -10.31
N PHE A 150 -6.61 5.97 -9.96
CA PHE A 150 -5.30 6.50 -9.51
C PHE A 150 -4.48 7.15 -10.62
N GLU A 151 -4.69 6.72 -11.86
CA GLU A 151 -3.99 7.26 -13.02
C GLU A 151 -4.71 8.50 -13.58
N THR A 152 -6.03 8.58 -13.37
CA THR A 152 -6.88 9.72 -13.73
C THR A 152 -6.36 11.05 -13.19
N ASP A 153 -5.96 11.13 -11.91
CA ASP A 153 -5.47 12.38 -11.31
C ASP A 153 -4.21 12.91 -12.00
N LEU A 154 -3.24 12.03 -12.28
CA LEU A 154 -2.02 12.42 -12.98
C LEU A 154 -2.31 12.91 -14.40
N MET A 155 -3.24 12.24 -15.09
CA MET A 155 -3.65 12.60 -16.45
C MET A 155 -4.41 13.93 -16.49
N VAL A 156 -5.36 14.15 -15.58
CA VAL A 156 -6.07 15.43 -15.41
C VAL A 156 -5.08 16.54 -15.12
N LYS A 157 -4.16 16.34 -14.17
CA LYS A 157 -3.12 17.33 -13.84
C LYS A 157 -2.32 17.75 -15.08
N SER A 158 -1.89 16.76 -15.87
CA SER A 158 -1.07 16.98 -17.07
C SER A 158 -1.83 17.71 -18.19
N LEU A 159 -3.08 17.31 -18.43
CA LEU A 159 -3.98 17.94 -19.41
C LEU A 159 -4.23 19.41 -19.06
N PHE A 160 -4.64 19.69 -17.82
CA PHE A 160 -5.01 21.04 -17.41
C PHE A 160 -3.81 21.97 -17.26
N SER A 161 -2.63 21.45 -16.91
CA SER A 161 -1.38 22.22 -16.98
C SER A 161 -1.16 22.78 -18.39
N GLU A 162 -1.13 21.94 -19.42
CA GLU A 162 -0.91 22.39 -20.81
C GLU A 162 -2.06 23.23 -21.37
N TRP A 163 -3.30 22.82 -21.10
CA TRP A 163 -4.47 23.54 -21.58
C TRP A 163 -4.52 24.96 -21.02
N SER A 164 -4.15 25.14 -19.74
CA SER A 164 -4.12 26.46 -19.10
C SER A 164 -3.11 27.42 -19.72
N ILE A 165 -1.99 26.92 -20.25
CA ILE A 165 -0.97 27.73 -20.93
C ILE A 165 -1.55 28.32 -22.22
N SER A 166 -2.26 27.50 -23.01
CA SER A 166 -2.78 27.92 -24.31
C SER A 166 -4.12 28.66 -24.24
N GLN A 167 -5.05 28.21 -23.39
CA GLN A 167 -6.45 28.66 -23.38
C GLN A 167 -7.07 28.61 -21.97
N LEU A 168 -6.55 29.41 -21.05
CA LEU A 168 -6.94 29.45 -19.63
C LEU A 168 -8.46 29.47 -19.38
N ASP A 169 -9.21 30.40 -19.99
CA ASP A 169 -10.65 30.50 -19.71
C ASP A 169 -11.43 29.26 -20.14
N LYS A 170 -11.04 28.60 -21.25
CA LYS A 170 -11.67 27.35 -21.69
C LYS A 170 -11.28 26.17 -20.79
N ALA A 171 -10.04 26.14 -20.32
CA ALA A 171 -9.61 25.16 -19.32
C ALA A 171 -10.46 25.31 -18.05
N ILE A 172 -10.67 26.54 -17.55
CA ILE A 172 -11.53 26.77 -16.37
C ILE A 172 -12.97 26.32 -16.62
N GLU A 173 -13.58 26.71 -17.75
CA GLU A 173 -14.97 26.30 -18.04
C GLU A 173 -15.12 24.79 -18.19
N THR A 174 -14.12 24.10 -18.73
CA THR A 174 -14.14 22.64 -18.85
C THR A 174 -13.89 21.97 -17.50
N ALA A 175 -12.98 22.50 -16.69
CA ALA A 175 -12.74 21.96 -15.35
C ALA A 175 -14.05 21.90 -14.55
N LYS A 176 -14.94 22.91 -14.66
CA LYS A 176 -16.25 22.91 -13.97
C LYS A 176 -17.12 21.67 -14.23
N THR A 177 -16.94 20.99 -15.37
CA THR A 177 -17.75 19.81 -15.72
C THR A 177 -17.20 18.51 -15.15
N LEU A 178 -16.01 18.53 -14.52
CA LEU A 178 -15.39 17.36 -13.91
C LEU A 178 -16.02 17.00 -12.56
N SER A 179 -15.71 15.81 -12.05
CA SER A 179 -16.05 15.45 -10.67
C SER A 179 -15.37 16.40 -9.67
N ARG A 180 -15.88 16.46 -8.44
CA ARG A 180 -15.31 17.34 -7.39
C ARG A 180 -13.80 17.11 -7.22
N ASP A 181 -13.35 15.87 -7.09
CA ASP A 181 -11.94 15.57 -6.86
C ASP A 181 -11.08 15.95 -8.08
N GLN A 182 -11.56 15.69 -9.30
CA GLN A 182 -10.88 16.08 -10.52
C GLN A 182 -10.83 17.60 -10.73
N ARG A 183 -11.86 18.35 -10.28
CA ARG A 183 -11.86 19.82 -10.28
C ARG A 183 -10.75 20.38 -9.40
N GLN A 184 -10.55 19.80 -8.22
CA GLN A 184 -9.45 20.15 -7.34
C GLN A 184 -8.10 19.95 -8.04
N VAL A 185 -7.87 18.77 -8.63
CA VAL A 185 -6.63 18.43 -9.35
C VAL A 185 -6.39 19.37 -10.54
N ALA A 186 -7.44 19.68 -11.31
CA ALA A 186 -7.37 20.62 -12.43
C ALA A 186 -7.04 22.05 -11.97
N LEU A 187 -7.66 22.51 -10.87
CA LEU A 187 -7.35 23.82 -10.27
C LEU A 187 -5.88 23.89 -9.82
N GLU A 188 -5.39 22.88 -9.10
CA GLU A 188 -3.99 22.81 -8.67
C GLU A 188 -3.03 22.85 -9.87
N ALA A 189 -3.34 22.13 -10.95
CA ALA A 189 -2.55 22.16 -12.19
C ALA A 189 -2.53 23.56 -12.81
N ILE A 190 -3.68 24.20 -12.96
CA ILE A 190 -3.82 25.54 -13.54
C ILE A 190 -3.00 26.55 -12.73
N LEU A 191 -3.19 26.60 -11.41
CA LEU A 191 -2.57 27.60 -10.55
C LEU A 191 -1.06 27.42 -10.41
N ASN A 192 -0.56 26.18 -10.37
CA ASN A 192 0.88 25.90 -10.31
C ASN A 192 1.58 26.18 -11.64
N THR A 193 0.89 26.01 -12.77
CA THR A 193 1.48 26.21 -14.11
C THR A 193 1.53 27.69 -14.50
N ARG A 194 0.57 28.49 -14.00
CA ARG A 194 0.38 29.89 -14.36
C ARG A 194 0.92 30.83 -13.28
N ASP A 195 2.25 30.86 -13.14
CA ASP A 195 2.99 31.77 -12.26
C ASP A 195 2.80 33.26 -12.61
N ASP A 196 2.36 33.55 -13.84
CA ASP A 196 2.03 34.88 -14.35
C ASP A 196 0.70 35.47 -13.81
N LEU A 197 -0.14 34.66 -13.16
CA LEU A 197 -1.42 35.13 -12.62
C LEU A 197 -1.26 35.85 -11.28
N THR A 198 -1.95 37.00 -11.14
CA THR A 198 -2.06 37.71 -9.86
C THR A 198 -2.88 36.93 -8.84
N ASP A 199 -2.64 37.15 -7.54
CA ASP A 199 -3.38 36.48 -6.46
C ASP A 199 -4.90 36.69 -6.58
N ALA A 200 -5.35 37.90 -6.91
CA ALA A 200 -6.76 38.18 -7.13
C ALA A 200 -7.36 37.33 -8.27
N ARG A 201 -6.60 37.11 -9.35
CA ARG A 201 -7.05 36.27 -10.47
C ARG A 201 -7.03 34.79 -10.09
N ARG A 202 -6.01 34.33 -9.36
CA ARG A 202 -5.93 32.95 -8.84
C ARG A 202 -7.11 32.64 -7.91
N HIS A 203 -7.47 33.57 -7.02
CA HIS A 203 -8.61 33.46 -6.12
C HIS A 203 -9.94 33.37 -6.87
N GLU A 204 -10.15 34.25 -7.87
CA GLU A 204 -11.34 34.22 -8.71
C GLU A 204 -11.50 32.85 -9.41
N ILE A 205 -10.40 32.27 -9.92
CA ILE A 205 -10.41 30.95 -10.56
C ILE A 205 -10.81 29.86 -9.57
N ALA A 206 -10.27 29.90 -8.35
CA ALA A 206 -10.59 28.92 -7.31
C ALA A 206 -12.06 28.99 -6.87
N ILE A 207 -12.62 30.20 -6.70
CA ILE A 207 -14.05 30.40 -6.44
C ILE A 207 -14.89 29.83 -7.58
N ARG A 208 -14.50 30.08 -8.84
CA ARG A 208 -15.22 29.57 -10.02
C ARG A 208 -15.20 28.05 -10.15
N LEU A 209 -14.21 27.38 -9.56
CA LEU A 209 -14.09 25.93 -9.54
C LEU A 209 -14.61 25.31 -8.23
N GLU A 210 -15.19 26.11 -7.33
CA GLU A 210 -15.75 25.66 -6.04
C GLU A 210 -14.69 24.99 -5.13
N HIS A 211 -13.45 25.47 -5.19
CA HIS A 211 -12.29 24.96 -4.46
C HIS A 211 -11.42 26.11 -3.93
N GLU A 212 -12.03 27.04 -3.19
CA GLU A 212 -11.36 28.19 -2.61
C GLU A 212 -10.21 27.78 -1.67
N GLU A 213 -10.35 26.65 -0.97
CA GLU A 213 -9.35 26.07 -0.08
C GLU A 213 -8.01 25.78 -0.77
N VAL A 214 -8.03 25.40 -2.05
CA VAL A 214 -6.81 25.14 -2.82
C VAL A 214 -6.03 26.43 -3.08
N PHE A 215 -6.73 27.53 -3.36
CA PHE A 215 -6.09 28.82 -3.52
C PHE A 215 -5.48 29.30 -2.20
N LEU A 216 -6.22 29.18 -1.09
CA LEU A 216 -5.70 29.55 0.23
C LEU A 216 -4.43 28.76 0.56
N LYS A 217 -4.41 27.46 0.24
CA LYS A 217 -3.21 26.62 0.36
C LYS A 217 -2.03 27.14 -0.46
N LEU A 218 -2.23 27.35 -1.76
CA LEU A 218 -1.16 27.76 -2.67
C LEU A 218 -0.67 29.19 -2.37
N ALA A 219 -1.56 30.09 -1.96
CA ALA A 219 -1.21 31.42 -1.52
C ALA A 219 -0.36 31.38 -0.23
N SER A 220 -0.76 30.56 0.74
CA SER A 220 0.00 30.32 1.97
C SER A 220 1.40 29.74 1.67
N ASP A 221 1.48 28.75 0.78
CA ASP A 221 2.75 28.17 0.33
C ASP A 221 3.63 29.16 -0.45
N SER A 222 3.03 30.01 -1.28
CA SER A 222 3.75 31.07 -2.00
C SER A 222 4.30 32.11 -1.02
N LYS A 223 3.51 32.56 -0.03
CA LYS A 223 3.96 33.47 1.03
C LYS A 223 5.12 32.86 1.81
N ALA A 224 4.99 31.59 2.21
CA ALA A 224 6.05 30.83 2.87
C ALA A 224 7.34 30.78 2.03
N SER A 225 7.22 30.63 0.71
CA SER A 225 8.36 30.51 -0.21
C SER A 225 9.03 31.85 -0.54
N GLN A 226 8.25 32.92 -0.71
CA GLN A 226 8.76 34.25 -1.09
C GLN A 226 9.68 34.86 -0.02
N ASN A 227 9.43 34.51 1.25
CA ASN A 227 10.15 35.06 2.38
C ASN A 227 11.08 34.02 3.04
N ILE A 228 11.54 32.99 2.32
CA ILE A 228 12.60 32.08 2.80
C ILE A 228 13.88 32.85 3.20
N ALA A 229 14.10 34.05 2.66
CA ALA A 229 15.19 34.93 3.08
C ALA A 229 15.04 35.47 4.51
N ASP A 230 13.81 35.60 5.02
CA ASP A 230 13.48 35.91 6.41
C ASP A 230 12.36 34.97 6.93
N PRO A 231 12.72 33.75 7.34
CA PRO A 231 11.77 32.77 7.84
C PRO A 231 11.07 33.21 9.14
N GLN A 232 11.67 34.11 9.93
CA GLN A 232 11.04 34.63 11.14
C GLN A 232 9.84 35.52 10.79
N GLU A 233 10.03 36.48 9.88
CA GLU A 233 8.93 37.33 9.40
C GLU A 233 7.83 36.50 8.75
N SER A 234 8.21 35.48 7.97
CA SER A 234 7.27 34.52 7.36
C SER A 234 6.43 33.79 8.41
N TRP A 235 7.08 33.31 9.47
CA TRP A 235 6.42 32.59 10.55
C TRP A 235 5.43 33.50 11.29
N GLU A 236 5.86 34.70 11.67
CA GLU A 236 5.01 35.68 12.34
C GLU A 236 3.84 36.12 11.45
N THR A 237 4.06 36.27 10.14
CA THR A 237 3.00 36.58 9.18
C THR A 237 1.99 35.46 9.08
N LEU A 238 2.44 34.21 8.95
CA LEU A 238 1.57 33.04 8.85
C LEU A 238 0.76 32.85 10.13
N LEU A 239 1.34 33.02 11.32
CA LEU A 239 0.63 32.90 12.60
C LEU A 239 -0.51 33.91 12.76
N ASN A 240 -0.39 35.09 12.15
CA ASN A 240 -1.40 36.14 12.22
C ASN A 240 -2.41 36.08 11.05
N ASP A 241 -2.24 35.17 10.09
CA ASP A 241 -3.13 35.02 8.95
C ASP A 241 -4.41 34.27 9.36
N GLU A 242 -5.58 34.77 8.94
CA GLU A 242 -6.90 34.15 9.23
C GLU A 242 -7.19 32.97 8.27
N VAL A 243 -6.23 32.07 8.10
CA VAL A 243 -6.35 30.88 7.25
C VAL A 243 -6.81 29.68 8.09
N GLU A 244 -7.54 28.73 7.49
CA GLU A 244 -7.94 27.48 8.16
C GLU A 244 -6.72 26.75 8.78
N ASP A 245 -6.83 26.34 10.05
CA ASP A 245 -5.74 25.78 10.88
C ASP A 245 -4.86 24.73 10.17
N TYR A 246 -5.46 23.83 9.36
CA TYR A 246 -4.71 22.75 8.71
C TYR A 246 -3.82 23.23 7.55
N LEU A 247 -4.24 24.27 6.82
CA LEU A 247 -3.45 24.85 5.73
C LEU A 247 -2.29 25.65 6.29
N GLN A 248 -2.56 26.39 7.37
CA GLN A 248 -1.56 27.15 8.10
C GLN A 248 -0.45 26.22 8.61
N THR A 249 -0.81 25.05 9.14
CA THR A 249 0.15 24.04 9.64
C THR A 249 1.18 23.63 8.58
N GLU A 250 0.76 23.29 7.35
CA GLU A 250 1.70 22.83 6.30
C GLU A 250 2.69 23.93 5.91
N SER A 251 2.21 25.16 5.72
CA SER A 251 3.07 26.29 5.37
C SER A 251 3.99 26.69 6.52
N LEU A 252 3.51 26.64 7.77
CA LEU A 252 4.33 26.86 8.96
C LEU A 252 5.47 25.83 9.06
N VAL A 253 5.20 24.55 8.75
CA VAL A 253 6.24 23.51 8.72
C VAL A 253 7.32 23.83 7.68
N LYS A 254 6.94 24.22 6.45
CA LYS A 254 7.90 24.62 5.40
C LYS A 254 8.75 25.82 5.80
N VAL A 255 8.14 26.84 6.42
CA VAL A 255 8.87 27.99 6.94
C VAL A 255 9.81 27.59 8.06
N ALA A 256 9.37 26.74 8.99
CA ALA A 256 10.20 26.26 10.08
C ALA A 256 11.39 25.42 9.59
N GLU A 257 11.21 24.62 8.53
CA GLU A 257 12.30 23.91 7.85
C GLU A 257 13.37 24.87 7.35
N ALA A 258 12.96 25.87 6.56
CA ALA A 258 13.86 26.92 6.07
C ALA A 258 14.50 27.71 7.22
N TRP A 259 13.74 28.00 8.28
CA TRP A 259 14.25 28.70 9.45
C TRP A 259 15.30 27.88 10.20
N PHE A 260 15.05 26.57 10.32
CA PHE A 260 15.93 25.63 11.00
C PHE A 260 17.26 25.52 10.27
N GLU A 261 17.27 25.54 8.93
CA GLU A 261 18.50 25.59 8.15
C GLU A 261 19.34 26.85 8.42
N GLN A 262 18.71 27.98 8.79
CA GLN A 262 19.40 29.24 9.04
C GLN A 262 19.96 29.38 10.45
N ILE A 263 19.16 29.10 11.48
CA ILE A 263 19.54 29.35 12.90
C ILE A 263 19.48 28.12 13.78
N GLY A 264 19.20 26.94 13.22
CA GLY A 264 19.18 25.66 13.93
C GLY A 264 18.16 25.63 15.06
N PHE A 265 18.60 25.21 16.24
CA PHE A 265 17.73 24.92 17.39
C PHE A 265 16.93 26.09 17.91
N GLU A 266 17.42 27.32 17.74
CA GLU A 266 16.73 28.52 18.25
C GLU A 266 15.33 28.66 17.65
N VAL A 267 15.06 28.05 16.50
CA VAL A 267 13.73 27.96 15.89
C VAL A 267 12.74 27.24 16.80
N LEU A 268 13.10 26.10 17.38
CA LEU A 268 12.15 25.35 18.22
C LEU A 268 11.80 26.12 19.48
N SER A 269 12.77 26.73 20.17
CA SER A 269 12.44 27.53 21.35
C SER A 269 11.57 28.74 20.99
N LYS A 270 11.83 29.38 19.85
CA LYS A 270 11.01 30.50 19.34
C LYS A 270 9.60 30.04 18.98
N ILE A 271 9.44 29.02 18.14
CA ILE A 271 8.14 28.48 17.73
C ILE A 271 7.33 28.04 18.96
N TYR A 272 7.91 27.27 19.87
CA TYR A 272 7.16 26.81 21.03
C TYR A 272 6.86 27.94 22.03
N SER A 273 7.61 29.03 22.01
CA SER A 273 7.28 30.23 22.79
C SER A 273 6.13 31.04 22.19
N THR A 274 5.78 30.85 20.91
CA THR A 274 4.69 31.60 20.25
C THR A 274 3.27 31.20 20.70
N ASN A 275 3.15 30.46 21.82
CA ASN A 275 1.88 30.06 22.45
C ASN A 275 0.87 29.43 21.50
N THR A 276 1.36 28.70 20.50
CA THR A 276 0.53 27.83 19.68
C THR A 276 0.23 26.58 20.50
N ASP A 277 -0.95 26.51 21.12
CA ASP A 277 -1.48 25.28 21.71
C ASP A 277 -1.77 24.19 20.65
N ASP A 278 -1.45 24.48 19.38
CA ASP A 278 -1.53 23.54 18.27
C ASP A 278 -0.54 22.39 18.42
N TYR A 279 -1.06 21.33 19.04
CA TYR A 279 -0.36 20.08 19.22
C TYR A 279 -0.02 19.38 17.88
N GLN A 280 -0.79 19.57 16.81
CA GLN A 280 -0.49 18.94 15.50
C GLN A 280 0.74 19.58 14.85
N LEU A 281 0.81 20.91 14.84
CA LEU A 281 1.98 21.64 14.35
C LEU A 281 3.24 21.23 15.12
N LYS A 282 3.17 21.17 16.45
CA LYS A 282 4.27 20.69 17.31
C LYS A 282 4.75 19.29 16.92
N GLN A 283 3.81 18.36 16.68
CA GLN A 283 4.13 17.00 16.25
C GLN A 283 4.82 16.94 14.88
N GLN A 284 4.36 17.74 13.92
CA GLN A 284 4.94 17.77 12.57
C GLN A 284 6.34 18.38 12.59
N LEU A 285 6.51 19.53 13.24
CA LEU A 285 7.82 20.19 13.39
C LEU A 285 8.84 19.29 14.08
N LEU A 286 8.43 18.62 15.14
CA LEU A 286 9.34 17.74 15.85
C LEU A 286 9.73 16.51 15.02
N ARG A 287 8.83 16.01 14.16
CA ARG A 287 9.15 14.95 13.21
C ARG A 287 10.23 15.41 12.24
N THR A 288 10.02 16.57 11.62
CA THR A 288 11.00 17.19 10.72
C THR A 288 12.35 17.36 11.41
N VAL A 289 12.39 17.95 12.61
CA VAL A 289 13.65 18.12 13.34
C VAL A 289 14.27 16.78 13.71
N ALA A 290 13.48 15.76 14.07
CA ALA A 290 14.03 14.43 14.34
C ALA A 290 14.65 13.76 13.12
N GLU A 291 14.17 14.08 11.91
CA GLU A 291 14.73 13.61 10.65
C GLU A 291 16.04 14.35 10.28
N MET A 292 16.18 15.62 10.70
CA MET A 292 17.38 16.44 10.43
C MET A 292 18.46 16.35 11.52
N ASP A 293 18.07 16.54 12.78
CA ASP A 293 18.94 16.55 13.98
C ASP A 293 18.23 15.86 15.14
N LEU A 294 18.37 14.55 15.16
CA LEU A 294 17.80 13.70 16.17
C LEU A 294 18.28 14.00 17.62
N PRO A 295 19.59 14.12 17.92
CA PRO A 295 20.05 14.50 19.26
C PRO A 295 19.33 15.74 19.80
N LEU A 296 19.07 16.69 18.92
CA LEU A 296 18.36 17.91 19.25
C LEU A 296 16.89 17.67 19.60
N ALA A 297 16.16 16.93 18.78
CA ALA A 297 14.77 16.56 19.06
C ALA A 297 14.63 15.82 20.42
N LEU A 298 15.58 14.94 20.74
CA LEU A 298 15.63 14.24 22.02
C LEU A 298 15.88 15.17 23.21
N ASN A 299 16.80 16.13 23.07
CA ASN A 299 17.05 17.11 24.13
C ASN A 299 15.82 18.00 24.37
N TYR A 300 15.14 18.39 23.29
CA TYR A 300 13.90 19.14 23.36
C TYR A 300 12.82 18.37 24.15
N THR A 301 12.53 17.14 23.76
CA THR A 301 11.50 16.33 24.46
C THR A 301 11.84 16.01 25.90
N ARG A 302 13.11 15.88 26.25
CA ARG A 302 13.54 15.70 27.65
C ARG A 302 13.29 16.93 28.51
N ALA A 303 13.31 18.13 27.91
CA ALA A 303 13.09 19.39 28.61
C ALA A 303 11.60 19.67 28.89
N LEU A 304 10.69 18.92 28.27
CA LEU A 304 9.25 19.05 28.51
C LEU A 304 8.87 18.63 29.94
N THR A 305 8.06 19.46 30.58
CA THR A 305 7.55 19.22 31.94
C THR A 305 6.24 18.46 31.95
N ASP A 306 5.45 18.54 30.87
CA ASP A 306 4.23 17.74 30.72
C ASP A 306 4.59 16.31 30.30
N GLU A 307 4.34 15.34 31.20
CA GLU A 307 4.71 13.94 30.97
C GLU A 307 3.92 13.29 29.83
N ARG A 308 2.70 13.76 29.54
CA ARG A 308 1.89 13.24 28.43
C ARG A 308 2.45 13.74 27.10
N GLU A 309 2.66 15.04 26.96
CA GLU A 309 3.26 15.65 25.76
C GLU A 309 4.64 15.04 25.50
N LYS A 310 5.46 14.93 26.55
CA LYS A 310 6.77 14.25 26.48
C LYS A 310 6.69 12.82 25.97
N SER A 311 5.77 12.01 26.51
CA SER A 311 5.55 10.63 26.08
C SER A 311 5.15 10.58 24.60
N ASP A 312 4.23 11.44 24.19
CA ASP A 312 3.70 11.45 22.82
C ASP A 312 4.76 11.89 21.80
N LEU A 313 5.46 12.97 22.09
CA LEU A 313 6.51 13.51 21.24
C LEU A 313 7.74 12.59 21.20
N SER A 314 8.06 11.90 22.30
CA SER A 314 9.10 10.86 22.30
C SER A 314 8.77 9.74 21.31
N ARG A 315 7.49 9.32 21.19
CA ARG A 315 7.09 8.31 20.21
C ARG A 315 7.34 8.75 18.77
N ILE A 316 7.11 10.03 18.46
CA ILE A 316 7.34 10.58 17.12
C ILE A 316 8.82 10.55 16.77
N ILE A 317 9.67 11.07 17.66
CA ILE A 317 11.13 11.11 17.45
C ILE A 317 11.68 9.71 17.28
N VAL A 318 11.30 8.79 18.17
CA VAL A 318 11.80 7.43 18.16
C VAL A 318 11.40 6.71 16.88
N ARG A 319 10.20 6.96 16.32
CA ARG A 319 9.80 6.43 15.01
C ARG A 319 10.61 7.01 13.86
N ALA A 320 10.88 8.32 13.89
CA ALA A 320 11.72 8.97 12.87
C ALA A 320 13.15 8.39 12.91
N TRP A 321 13.71 8.24 14.12
CA TRP A 321 15.02 7.63 14.34
C TRP A 321 15.07 6.19 13.85
N ALA A 322 14.04 5.38 14.14
CA ALA A 322 14.01 3.98 13.74
C ALA A 322 14.22 3.77 12.23
N ARG A 323 13.73 4.71 11.41
CA ARG A 323 13.85 4.65 9.95
C ARG A 323 15.29 4.82 9.47
N SER A 324 16.07 5.65 10.16
CA SER A 324 17.48 5.88 9.84
C SER A 324 18.39 4.85 10.53
N ASP A 325 18.29 4.73 11.85
CA ASP A 325 19.16 3.89 12.70
C ASP A 325 18.38 3.30 13.89
N ALA A 326 17.63 2.23 13.64
CA ALA A 326 16.86 1.51 14.65
C ALA A 326 17.71 0.93 15.78
N GLN A 327 18.96 0.52 15.51
CA GLN A 327 19.84 -0.02 16.53
C GLN A 327 20.23 1.05 17.56
N ALA A 328 20.68 2.22 17.09
CA ALA A 328 20.99 3.33 17.98
C ALA A 328 19.74 3.82 18.72
N ALA A 329 18.58 3.83 18.05
CA ALA A 329 17.30 4.19 18.67
C ALA A 329 16.95 3.26 19.85
N LEU A 330 17.10 1.94 19.68
CA LEU A 330 16.82 0.96 20.74
C LEU A 330 17.74 1.13 21.94
N LEU A 331 19.04 1.31 21.70
CA LEU A 331 20.02 1.57 22.76
C LEU A 331 19.66 2.83 23.55
N ALA A 332 19.24 3.89 22.86
CA ALA A 332 18.87 5.13 23.50
C ALA A 332 17.56 5.03 24.29
N VAL A 333 16.55 4.31 23.77
CA VAL A 333 15.24 4.13 24.42
C VAL A 333 15.37 3.48 25.80
N SER A 334 16.33 2.59 26.00
CA SER A 334 16.60 1.97 27.31
C SER A 334 16.91 2.98 28.43
N THR A 335 17.32 4.20 28.07
CA THR A 335 17.65 5.28 29.02
C THR A 335 16.46 6.15 29.41
N PHE A 336 15.30 5.99 28.76
CA PHE A 336 14.12 6.83 28.99
C PHE A 336 13.46 6.52 30.34
N LYS A 337 12.89 7.56 30.96
CA LYS A 337 12.06 7.46 32.16
C LYS A 337 10.68 8.04 31.87
N PRO A 338 9.60 7.45 32.42
CA PRO A 338 9.57 6.24 33.24
C PRO A 338 9.89 4.95 32.45
N ALA A 339 10.24 3.86 33.14
CA ALA A 339 10.57 2.58 32.49
C ALA A 339 9.43 2.03 31.61
N SER A 340 8.17 2.31 31.95
CA SER A 340 7.01 1.96 31.13
C SER A 340 7.01 2.65 29.75
N LEU A 341 7.48 3.90 29.67
CA LEU A 341 7.67 4.59 28.40
C LEU A 341 8.76 3.91 27.58
N ALA A 342 9.89 3.57 28.20
CA ALA A 342 10.99 2.86 27.54
C ALA A 342 10.53 1.52 26.94
N SER A 343 9.84 0.66 27.71
CA SER A 343 9.33 -0.63 27.20
C SER A 343 8.32 -0.47 26.05
N ASN A 344 7.46 0.56 26.12
CA ASN A 344 6.50 0.84 25.04
C ASN A 344 7.16 1.37 23.77
N LEU A 345 8.23 2.15 23.90
CA LEU A 345 9.02 2.65 22.77
C LEU A 345 9.86 1.52 22.16
N GLU A 346 10.44 0.66 22.99
CA GLU A 346 11.23 -0.49 22.54
C GLU A 346 10.38 -1.45 21.69
N ARG A 347 9.16 -1.78 22.14
CA ARG A 347 8.22 -2.59 21.36
C ARG A 347 7.94 -2.00 19.98
N GLN A 348 7.65 -0.69 19.91
CA GLN A 348 7.40 0.00 18.64
C GLN A 348 8.63 0.02 17.73
N LEU A 349 9.81 0.26 18.31
CA LEU A 349 11.07 0.26 17.56
C LEU A 349 11.37 -1.10 16.96
N SER A 350 11.23 -2.16 17.74
CA SER A 350 11.44 -3.52 17.29
C SER A 350 10.52 -3.88 16.12
N GLU A 351 9.24 -3.50 16.18
CA GLU A 351 8.29 -3.69 15.08
C GLU A 351 8.68 -2.90 13.82
N ILE A 352 9.12 -1.64 13.97
CA ILE A 352 9.60 -0.83 12.82
C ILE A 352 10.88 -1.40 12.23
N TRP A 353 11.81 -1.86 13.06
CA TRP A 353 13.07 -2.42 12.60
C TRP A 353 12.83 -3.72 11.82
N ALA A 354 11.97 -4.60 12.35
CA ALA A 354 11.59 -5.85 11.70
C ALA A 354 10.91 -5.62 10.35
N SER A 355 10.07 -4.60 10.22
CA SER A 355 9.38 -4.30 8.95
C SER A 355 10.26 -3.61 7.91
N THR A 356 11.22 -2.79 8.33
CA THR A 356 12.06 -1.97 7.42
C THR A 356 13.40 -2.61 7.08
N LYS A 357 14.06 -3.26 8.04
CA LYS A 357 15.39 -3.87 7.88
C LYS A 357 15.46 -5.24 8.58
N PRO A 358 14.62 -6.22 8.18
CA PRO A 358 14.50 -7.52 8.88
C PRO A 358 15.82 -8.29 8.97
N ASN A 359 16.67 -8.22 7.95
CA ASN A 359 17.98 -8.87 7.95
C ASN A 359 18.95 -8.28 8.99
N GLU A 360 18.83 -6.98 9.28
CA GLU A 360 19.62 -6.36 10.35
C GLU A 360 19.12 -6.77 11.73
N VAL A 361 17.81 -6.94 11.90
CA VAL A 361 17.21 -7.46 13.14
C VAL A 361 17.77 -8.85 13.45
N ILE A 362 17.76 -9.78 12.49
CA ILE A 362 18.28 -11.14 12.70
C ILE A 362 19.74 -11.11 13.17
N LYS A 363 20.57 -10.25 12.57
CA LYS A 363 21.99 -10.09 12.92
C LYS A 363 22.21 -9.45 14.29
N ASN A 364 21.30 -8.59 14.73
CA ASN A 364 21.46 -7.75 15.94
C ASN A 364 20.42 -8.05 17.03
N ILE A 365 19.76 -9.21 16.98
CA ILE A 365 18.65 -9.57 17.87
C ILE A 365 19.02 -9.55 19.37
N GLU A 366 20.31 -9.67 19.71
CA GLU A 366 20.81 -9.56 21.09
C GLU A 366 20.59 -8.17 21.72
N VAL A 367 20.44 -7.12 20.89
CA VAL A 367 20.16 -5.75 21.34
C VAL A 367 18.71 -5.60 21.82
N ILE A 368 17.81 -6.48 21.35
CA ILE A 368 16.38 -6.47 21.71
C ILE A 368 16.19 -7.23 23.04
N SER A 369 15.37 -6.68 23.93
CA SER A 369 15.01 -7.33 25.19
C SER A 369 14.39 -8.71 24.95
N GLU A 370 14.69 -9.64 25.85
CA GLU A 370 14.26 -11.04 25.75
C GLU A 370 12.74 -11.18 25.57
N GLU A 371 11.97 -10.35 26.26
CA GLU A 371 10.50 -10.29 26.19
C GLU A 371 9.97 -9.99 24.77
N LEU A 372 10.73 -9.23 23.97
CA LEU A 372 10.34 -8.81 22.62
C LEU A 372 10.98 -9.64 21.50
N ARG A 373 12.02 -10.44 21.79
CA ARG A 373 12.81 -11.14 20.76
C ARG A 373 11.96 -12.02 19.85
N LEU A 374 11.13 -12.89 20.43
CA LEU A 374 10.31 -13.83 19.64
C LEU A 374 9.40 -13.09 18.65
N ARG A 375 8.60 -12.14 19.15
CA ARG A 375 7.70 -11.33 18.33
C ARG A 375 8.43 -10.56 17.23
N THR A 376 9.61 -10.02 17.56
CA THR A 376 10.40 -9.23 16.63
C THR A 376 11.01 -10.10 15.53
N LEU A 377 11.49 -11.30 15.89
CA LEU A 377 11.95 -12.28 14.92
C LEU A 377 10.80 -12.76 14.04
N GLU A 378 9.65 -13.13 14.59
CA GLU A 378 8.46 -13.53 13.81
C GLU A 378 8.10 -12.44 12.78
N SER A 379 8.05 -11.17 13.18
CA SER A 379 7.79 -10.07 12.26
C SER A 379 8.87 -9.90 11.20
N ALA A 380 10.15 -10.10 11.54
CA ALA A 380 11.25 -9.97 10.61
C ALA A 380 11.24 -11.11 9.58
N PHE A 381 11.04 -12.35 10.02
CA PHE A 381 10.95 -13.51 9.13
C PHE A 381 9.67 -13.50 8.28
N ALA A 382 8.53 -13.03 8.81
CA ALA A 382 7.35 -12.80 7.99
C ALA A 382 7.68 -11.81 6.85
N ARG A 383 8.37 -10.70 7.16
CA ARG A 383 8.77 -9.72 6.15
C ARG A 383 9.73 -10.31 5.11
N ILE A 384 10.73 -11.09 5.51
CA ILE A 384 11.65 -11.75 4.57
C ILE A 384 10.90 -12.78 3.74
N SER A 385 10.01 -13.57 4.34
CA SER A 385 9.21 -14.58 3.64
C SER A 385 8.34 -13.97 2.54
N THR A 386 7.80 -12.75 2.75
CA THR A 386 7.09 -12.04 1.67
C THR A 386 8.00 -11.65 0.49
N GLN A 387 9.32 -11.71 0.60
CA GLN A 387 10.25 -11.36 -0.48
C GLN A 387 10.93 -12.61 -1.05
N ASP A 388 11.47 -13.45 -0.17
CA ASP A 388 12.19 -14.68 -0.46
C ASP A 388 12.02 -15.67 0.72
N PRO A 389 11.07 -16.61 0.62
CA PRO A 389 10.82 -17.58 1.68
C PRO A 389 11.95 -18.59 1.86
N LEU A 390 12.75 -18.86 0.82
CA LEU A 390 13.89 -19.77 0.92
C LEU A 390 15.05 -19.11 1.67
N ASP A 391 15.31 -17.82 1.43
CA ASP A 391 16.29 -17.03 2.21
C ASP A 391 15.87 -16.91 3.68
N ALA A 392 14.56 -16.75 3.94
CA ALA A 392 14.01 -16.78 5.29
C ALA A 392 14.32 -18.13 5.98
N LEU A 393 14.08 -19.26 5.32
CA LEU A 393 14.40 -20.58 5.88
C LEU A 393 15.91 -20.78 6.11
N ALA A 394 16.75 -20.36 5.16
CA ALA A 394 18.21 -20.44 5.31
C ALA A 394 18.72 -19.62 6.51
N SER A 395 18.04 -18.51 6.82
CA SER A 395 18.38 -17.61 7.93
C SER A 395 17.99 -18.14 9.31
N LEU A 396 17.23 -19.24 9.42
CA LEU A 396 16.83 -19.84 10.71
C LEU A 396 18.02 -20.23 11.59
N SER A 397 19.10 -20.72 10.97
CA SER A 397 20.34 -21.10 11.67
C SER A 397 20.98 -19.97 12.48
N LEU A 398 20.70 -18.71 12.11
CA LEU A 398 21.21 -17.53 12.81
C LEU A 398 20.49 -17.29 14.15
N VAL A 399 19.29 -17.85 14.32
CA VAL A 399 18.42 -17.64 15.47
C VAL A 399 18.15 -18.91 16.30
N GLU A 400 18.68 -20.07 15.89
CA GLU A 400 18.52 -21.34 16.61
C GLU A 400 18.94 -21.29 18.09
N LYS A 401 19.90 -20.42 18.44
CA LYS A 401 20.35 -20.22 19.82
C LYS A 401 19.29 -19.60 20.74
N PHE A 402 18.22 -19.02 20.17
CA PHE A 402 17.09 -18.47 20.92
C PHE A 402 16.00 -19.55 21.03
N VAL A 403 16.06 -20.32 22.13
CA VAL A 403 15.21 -21.50 22.39
C VAL A 403 13.72 -21.20 22.20
N GLY A 404 13.00 -22.12 21.53
CA GLY A 404 11.54 -22.05 21.36
C GLY A 404 11.06 -21.17 20.20
N THR A 405 11.98 -20.57 19.45
CA THR A 405 11.66 -19.58 18.40
C THR A 405 11.49 -20.21 17.01
N THR A 406 12.16 -21.34 16.73
CA THR A 406 12.23 -21.88 15.36
C THR A 406 10.88 -22.34 14.82
N ASP A 407 10.10 -23.08 15.61
CA ASP A 407 8.83 -23.66 15.13
C ASP A 407 7.80 -22.60 14.76
N SER A 408 7.64 -21.56 15.59
CA SER A 408 6.68 -20.48 15.30
C SER A 408 7.13 -19.63 14.12
N ILE A 409 8.44 -19.42 13.95
CA ILE A 409 9.00 -18.75 12.78
C ILE A 409 8.77 -19.57 11.52
N VAL A 410 9.06 -20.88 11.50
CA VAL A 410 8.83 -21.75 10.34
C VAL A 410 7.37 -21.70 9.94
N HIS A 411 6.46 -21.81 10.91
CA HIS A 411 5.03 -21.68 10.68
C HIS A 411 4.66 -20.34 10.04
N SER A 412 5.23 -19.22 10.54
CA SER A 412 5.03 -17.91 9.92
C SER A 412 5.60 -17.84 8.50
N ILE A 413 6.76 -18.43 8.24
CA ILE A 413 7.37 -18.45 6.91
C ILE A 413 6.47 -19.22 5.93
N VAL A 414 6.07 -20.45 6.28
CA VAL A 414 5.21 -21.31 5.45
C VAL A 414 3.87 -20.64 5.15
N ARG A 415 3.28 -19.95 6.14
CA ARG A 415 2.04 -19.19 5.94
C ARG A 415 2.20 -18.06 4.93
N GLU A 416 3.23 -17.23 5.07
CA GLU A 416 3.46 -16.10 4.15
C GLU A 416 3.87 -16.61 2.75
N TRP A 417 4.60 -17.72 2.69
CA TRP A 417 4.97 -18.38 1.44
C TRP A 417 3.73 -18.94 0.74
N SER A 418 2.84 -19.60 1.48
CA SER A 418 1.65 -20.22 0.89
C SER A 418 0.64 -19.21 0.34
N ASP A 419 0.64 -17.97 0.84
CA ASP A 419 -0.18 -16.88 0.28
C ASP A 419 0.32 -16.43 -1.11
N LYS A 420 1.54 -16.78 -1.52
CA LYS A 420 2.15 -16.41 -2.82
C LYS A 420 2.37 -17.58 -3.77
N GLU A 421 2.87 -18.68 -3.23
CA GLU A 421 3.27 -19.88 -3.99
C GLU A 421 2.81 -21.12 -3.22
N PRO A 422 1.49 -21.37 -3.11
CA PRO A 422 0.95 -22.41 -2.25
C PRO A 422 1.49 -23.81 -2.58
N ARG A 423 1.67 -24.13 -3.87
CA ARG A 423 2.26 -25.41 -4.28
C ARG A 423 3.69 -25.57 -3.77
N ALA A 424 4.53 -24.54 -3.93
CA ALA A 424 5.93 -24.60 -3.52
C ALA A 424 6.06 -24.73 -2.00
N ALA A 425 5.27 -23.94 -1.25
CA ALA A 425 5.21 -24.03 0.20
C ALA A 425 4.76 -25.41 0.69
N THR A 426 3.69 -25.97 0.11
CA THR A 426 3.20 -27.32 0.46
C THR A 426 4.26 -28.38 0.17
N ASN A 427 4.86 -28.37 -1.03
CA ASN A 427 5.90 -29.33 -1.40
C ASN A 427 7.09 -29.26 -0.43
N TRP A 428 7.51 -28.05 -0.06
CA TRP A 428 8.59 -27.88 0.91
C TRP A 428 8.26 -28.53 2.27
N VAL A 429 7.03 -28.36 2.78
CA VAL A 429 6.57 -29.02 4.02
C VAL A 429 6.63 -30.54 3.89
N LEU A 430 6.14 -31.09 2.77
CA LEU A 430 6.13 -32.53 2.51
C LEU A 430 7.54 -33.13 2.40
N GLU A 431 8.49 -32.38 1.85
CA GLU A 431 9.88 -32.81 1.68
C GLU A 431 10.69 -32.77 3.00
N HIS A 432 10.39 -31.82 3.90
CA HIS A 432 11.21 -31.56 5.08
C HIS A 432 10.62 -32.08 6.39
N TYR A 433 9.31 -32.36 6.43
CA TYR A 433 8.62 -32.85 7.63
C TYR A 433 7.93 -34.18 7.33
N THR A 434 8.21 -35.21 8.14
CA THR A 434 7.53 -36.50 8.02
C THR A 434 6.18 -36.48 8.74
N GLN A 435 5.28 -37.42 8.40
CA GLN A 435 3.98 -37.52 9.08
C GLN A 435 4.09 -37.80 10.61
N GLU A 436 5.24 -38.31 11.07
CA GLU A 436 5.51 -38.53 12.50
C GLU A 436 5.93 -37.24 13.23
N ASP A 437 6.32 -36.19 12.50
CA ASP A 437 6.68 -34.90 13.07
C ASP A 437 5.44 -34.11 13.52
N PRO A 438 5.35 -33.68 14.79
CA PRO A 438 4.25 -32.85 15.27
C PRO A 438 4.01 -31.57 14.45
N GLN A 439 5.06 -31.00 13.85
CA GLN A 439 4.98 -29.79 13.03
C GLN A 439 4.43 -30.06 11.63
N HIS A 440 4.55 -31.28 11.09
CA HIS A 440 4.07 -31.61 9.74
C HIS A 440 2.61 -31.18 9.54
N ARG A 441 1.75 -31.55 10.49
CA ARG A 441 0.34 -31.20 10.47
C ARG A 441 0.12 -29.68 10.57
N VAL A 442 0.84 -29.01 11.47
CA VAL A 442 0.67 -27.56 11.71
C VAL A 442 1.06 -26.75 10.48
N LEU A 443 2.13 -27.15 9.80
CA LEU A 443 2.61 -26.49 8.59
C LEU A 443 1.69 -26.77 7.39
N LEU A 444 1.18 -28.01 7.25
CA LEU A 444 0.17 -28.33 6.23
C LEU A 444 -1.14 -27.56 6.42
N LEU A 445 -1.59 -27.35 7.66
CA LEU A 445 -2.74 -26.48 7.98
C LEU A 445 -2.53 -25.03 7.51
N SER A 446 -1.28 -24.56 7.47
CA SER A 446 -0.97 -23.23 6.92
C SER A 446 -0.97 -23.21 5.40
N ALA A 447 -0.48 -24.27 4.75
CA ALA A 447 -0.24 -24.29 3.31
C ALA A 447 -1.46 -24.74 2.49
N LEU A 448 -2.12 -25.82 2.89
CA LEU A 448 -3.14 -26.48 2.07
C LEU A 448 -4.40 -25.66 1.82
N PRO A 449 -4.93 -24.83 2.74
CA PRO A 449 -6.04 -23.96 2.40
C PRO A 449 -5.70 -23.03 1.23
N ARG A 450 -4.49 -22.46 1.17
CA ARG A 450 -4.11 -21.58 0.05
C ARG A 450 -3.97 -22.37 -1.24
N LEU A 451 -3.43 -23.59 -1.16
CA LEU A 451 -3.39 -24.50 -2.30
C LEU A 451 -4.79 -24.83 -2.81
N ALA A 452 -5.78 -24.92 -1.94
CA ALA A 452 -7.15 -25.24 -2.32
C ALA A 452 -7.81 -24.18 -3.21
N ARG A 453 -7.35 -22.91 -3.15
CA ARG A 453 -7.80 -21.84 -4.07
C ARG A 453 -7.36 -22.07 -5.50
N GLU A 454 -6.16 -22.62 -5.70
CA GLU A 454 -5.56 -22.82 -7.02
C GLU A 454 -5.77 -24.25 -7.54
N GLU A 455 -5.72 -25.23 -6.64
CA GLU A 455 -5.72 -26.66 -6.91
C GLU A 455 -6.60 -27.43 -5.92
N PRO A 456 -7.92 -27.20 -5.93
CA PRO A 456 -8.84 -27.74 -4.93
C PRO A 456 -8.77 -29.27 -4.79
N VAL A 457 -8.68 -29.99 -5.91
CA VAL A 457 -8.58 -31.46 -5.91
C VAL A 457 -7.30 -31.94 -5.25
N ASN A 458 -6.15 -31.36 -5.64
CA ASN A 458 -4.84 -31.76 -5.11
C ASN A 458 -4.73 -31.42 -3.62
N ALA A 459 -5.18 -30.23 -3.21
CA ALA A 459 -5.19 -29.84 -1.80
C ALA A 459 -6.05 -30.78 -0.94
N PHE A 460 -7.21 -31.19 -1.47
CA PHE A 460 -8.11 -32.14 -0.81
C PHE A 460 -7.50 -33.55 -0.72
N GLU A 461 -6.90 -34.05 -1.80
CA GLU A 461 -6.21 -35.35 -1.81
C GLU A 461 -5.05 -35.37 -0.81
N LEU A 462 -4.22 -34.33 -0.81
CA LEU A 462 -3.12 -34.19 0.15
C LEU A 462 -3.61 -34.09 1.60
N ALA A 463 -4.73 -33.40 1.84
CA ALA A 463 -5.32 -33.32 3.16
C ALA A 463 -5.70 -34.70 3.70
N ILE A 464 -6.36 -35.52 2.87
CA ILE A 464 -6.74 -36.89 3.23
C ILE A 464 -5.50 -37.78 3.45
N GLU A 465 -4.50 -37.68 2.58
CA GLU A 465 -3.32 -38.53 2.63
C GLU A 465 -2.43 -38.24 3.85
N HIS A 466 -2.29 -36.97 4.22
CA HIS A 466 -1.31 -36.53 5.22
C HIS A 466 -1.89 -36.22 6.59
N THR A 467 -3.19 -36.43 6.82
CA THR A 467 -3.78 -36.22 8.13
C THR A 467 -4.64 -37.39 8.62
N THR A 468 -4.55 -37.67 9.93
CA THR A 468 -5.27 -38.78 10.57
C THR A 468 -5.87 -38.34 11.91
N GLY A 469 -6.94 -39.02 12.34
CA GLY A 469 -7.61 -38.74 13.61
C GLY A 469 -8.17 -37.32 13.70
N GLU A 470 -7.98 -36.65 14.85
CA GLU A 470 -8.38 -35.24 15.01
C GLU A 470 -7.62 -34.30 14.06
N GLY A 471 -6.46 -34.76 13.56
CA GLY A 471 -5.72 -34.29 12.39
C GLY A 471 -6.58 -33.72 11.29
N LEU A 472 -7.28 -34.71 10.76
CA LEU A 472 -8.04 -34.73 9.55
C LEU A 472 -9.27 -33.85 9.64
N ILE A 473 -9.99 -33.92 10.75
CA ILE A 473 -11.22 -33.14 10.95
C ILE A 473 -10.99 -31.63 10.77
N ARG A 474 -9.89 -31.09 11.32
CA ARG A 474 -9.61 -29.66 11.22
C ARG A 474 -9.16 -29.26 9.83
N LEU A 475 -8.22 -30.01 9.25
CA LEU A 475 -7.67 -29.70 7.94
C LEU A 475 -8.73 -29.82 6.84
N ASP A 476 -9.56 -30.87 6.92
CA ASP A 476 -10.68 -31.06 6.00
C ASP A 476 -11.65 -29.88 6.05
N THR A 477 -11.96 -29.37 7.24
CA THR A 477 -12.89 -28.24 7.36
C THR A 477 -12.30 -26.97 6.76
N GLU A 478 -11.01 -26.70 6.96
CA GLU A 478 -10.34 -25.50 6.42
C GLU A 478 -10.15 -25.60 4.90
N VAL A 479 -9.75 -26.76 4.37
CA VAL A 479 -9.60 -27.00 2.94
C VAL A 479 -10.95 -27.00 2.24
N VAL A 480 -11.94 -27.77 2.72
CA VAL A 480 -13.30 -27.78 2.14
C VAL A 480 -13.94 -26.41 2.21
N GLY A 481 -13.78 -25.70 3.34
CA GLY A 481 -14.28 -24.33 3.49
C GLY A 481 -13.74 -23.41 2.39
N GLU A 482 -12.43 -23.46 2.15
CA GLU A 482 -11.81 -22.64 1.09
C GLU A 482 -12.24 -23.04 -0.32
N ILE A 483 -12.44 -24.34 -0.61
CA ILE A 483 -12.96 -24.80 -1.89
C ILE A 483 -14.38 -24.25 -2.12
N LEU A 484 -15.23 -24.29 -1.10
CA LEU A 484 -16.60 -23.79 -1.16
C LEU A 484 -16.67 -22.26 -1.23
N ASP A 485 -15.82 -21.55 -0.47
CA ASP A 485 -15.70 -20.09 -0.52
C ASP A 485 -15.22 -19.60 -1.89
N SER A 486 -14.43 -20.41 -2.58
CA SER A 486 -14.02 -20.20 -3.99
C SER A 486 -15.12 -20.52 -5.01
N GLY A 487 -16.33 -20.90 -4.57
CA GLY A 487 -17.49 -21.18 -5.41
C GLY A 487 -17.50 -22.58 -6.05
N ASN A 488 -16.64 -23.50 -5.61
CA ASN A 488 -16.46 -24.82 -6.23
C ASN A 488 -17.38 -25.90 -5.61
N LEU A 489 -18.67 -25.61 -5.46
CA LEU A 489 -19.64 -26.52 -4.84
C LEU A 489 -19.82 -27.83 -5.63
N GLU A 490 -19.94 -27.75 -6.96
CA GLU A 490 -20.08 -28.95 -7.81
C GLU A 490 -18.85 -29.86 -7.72
N LEU A 491 -17.65 -29.27 -7.69
CA LEU A 491 -16.43 -30.04 -7.47
C LEU A 491 -16.46 -30.73 -6.11
N MET A 492 -16.91 -30.04 -5.05
CA MET A 492 -17.03 -30.69 -3.75
C MET A 492 -17.98 -31.88 -3.78
N LYS A 493 -19.11 -31.79 -4.50
CA LYS A 493 -20.03 -32.93 -4.69
C LYS A 493 -19.33 -34.11 -5.37
N GLU A 494 -18.46 -33.87 -6.35
CA GLU A 494 -17.65 -34.91 -7.00
C GLU A 494 -16.62 -35.55 -6.05
N LEU A 495 -16.11 -34.79 -5.08
CA LEU A 495 -15.13 -35.26 -4.10
C LEU A 495 -15.75 -35.99 -2.91
N ILE A 496 -17.07 -35.89 -2.69
CA ILE A 496 -17.79 -36.54 -1.59
C ILE A 496 -17.47 -38.04 -1.42
N PRO A 497 -17.44 -38.88 -2.49
CA PRO A 497 -17.15 -40.30 -2.34
C PRO A 497 -15.77 -40.62 -1.78
N ARG A 498 -14.85 -39.64 -1.81
CA ARG A 498 -13.47 -39.75 -1.32
C ARG A 498 -13.32 -39.32 0.14
N VAL A 499 -14.34 -38.69 0.73
CA VAL A 499 -14.32 -38.21 2.11
C VAL A 499 -14.21 -39.40 3.08
N PRO A 500 -13.21 -39.41 3.98
CA PRO A 500 -13.08 -40.44 5.01
C PRO A 500 -14.31 -40.47 5.92
N GLU A 501 -14.73 -41.67 6.34
CA GLU A 501 -15.95 -41.87 7.13
C GLU A 501 -16.01 -40.98 8.38
N ALA A 502 -14.87 -40.83 9.06
CA ALA A 502 -14.74 -40.01 10.27
C ALA A 502 -14.98 -38.51 10.04
N SER A 503 -14.86 -38.03 8.80
CA SER A 503 -15.04 -36.63 8.42
C SER A 503 -16.37 -36.35 7.70
N LYS A 504 -17.08 -37.40 7.24
CA LYS A 504 -18.30 -37.25 6.41
C LYS A 504 -19.33 -36.32 7.05
N SER A 505 -19.77 -36.60 8.28
CA SER A 505 -20.80 -35.80 8.96
C SER A 505 -20.49 -34.29 8.95
N ARG A 506 -19.23 -33.92 9.22
CA ARG A 506 -18.80 -32.52 9.25
C ARG A 506 -18.67 -31.90 7.87
N ILE A 507 -18.01 -32.57 6.93
CA ILE A 507 -17.83 -32.05 5.57
C ILE A 507 -19.19 -31.87 4.89
N TYR A 508 -20.08 -32.85 5.03
CA TYR A 508 -21.42 -32.75 4.50
C TYR A 508 -22.19 -31.59 5.15
N SER A 509 -22.06 -31.38 6.46
CA SER A 509 -22.67 -30.20 7.12
C SER A 509 -22.19 -28.89 6.50
N THR A 510 -20.89 -28.74 6.22
CA THR A 510 -20.34 -27.55 5.53
C THR A 510 -20.88 -27.41 4.10
N ILE A 511 -20.94 -28.50 3.34
CA ILE A 511 -21.52 -28.51 1.99
C ILE A 511 -23.00 -28.10 2.05
N SER A 512 -23.77 -28.63 3.00
CA SER A 512 -25.19 -28.30 3.18
C SER A 512 -25.42 -26.82 3.46
N TRP A 513 -24.55 -26.22 4.28
CA TRP A 513 -24.60 -24.79 4.59
C TRP A 513 -24.43 -23.96 3.32
N GLU A 514 -23.46 -24.33 2.48
CA GLU A 514 -23.19 -23.65 1.22
C GLU A 514 -24.34 -23.84 0.21
N MET A 515 -24.90 -25.05 0.12
CA MET A 515 -26.07 -25.33 -0.73
C MET A 515 -27.28 -24.49 -0.33
N ILE A 516 -27.59 -24.42 0.97
CA ILE A 516 -28.70 -23.60 1.48
C ILE A 516 -28.46 -22.11 1.16
N ARG A 517 -27.23 -21.61 1.35
CA ARG A 517 -26.84 -20.23 1.04
C ARG A 517 -27.06 -19.89 -0.44
N GLN A 518 -26.83 -20.86 -1.34
CA GLN A 518 -27.05 -20.73 -2.78
C GLN A 518 -28.49 -21.05 -3.22
N GLY A 519 -29.40 -21.37 -2.29
CA GLY A 519 -30.80 -21.72 -2.59
C GLY A 519 -31.00 -23.14 -3.14
N GLN A 520 -30.00 -24.02 -3.04
CA GLN A 520 -30.03 -25.43 -3.46
C GLN A 520 -30.59 -26.38 -2.37
N THR A 521 -31.64 -25.94 -1.67
CA THR A 521 -32.21 -26.64 -0.50
C THR A 521 -32.66 -28.07 -0.79
N GLU A 522 -33.36 -28.29 -1.91
CA GLU A 522 -33.85 -29.63 -2.32
C GLU A 522 -32.70 -30.62 -2.52
N GLU A 523 -31.62 -30.13 -3.10
CA GLU A 523 -30.44 -30.93 -3.36
C GLU A 523 -29.69 -31.22 -2.06
N ALA A 524 -29.66 -30.28 -1.11
CA ALA A 524 -29.11 -30.52 0.23
C ALA A 524 -29.92 -31.60 0.96
N LEU A 525 -31.24 -31.58 0.86
CA LEU A 525 -32.10 -32.64 1.39
C LEU A 525 -31.87 -33.99 0.68
N ALA A 526 -31.64 -33.98 -0.63
CA ALA A 526 -31.30 -35.17 -1.39
C ALA A 526 -29.97 -35.79 -0.92
N LEU A 527 -28.94 -34.97 -0.73
CA LEU A 527 -27.63 -35.43 -0.29
C LEU A 527 -27.67 -36.15 1.07
N GLY A 528 -28.52 -35.69 1.99
CA GLY A 528 -28.71 -36.36 3.28
C GLY A 528 -29.37 -37.73 3.18
N ARG A 529 -30.13 -38.01 2.12
CA ARG A 529 -30.79 -39.31 1.91
C ARG A 529 -29.81 -40.40 1.46
N ASP A 530 -28.69 -40.00 0.87
CA ASP A 530 -27.64 -40.92 0.41
C ASP A 530 -26.69 -41.33 1.56
N LEU A 531 -26.82 -40.69 2.73
CA LEU A 531 -26.14 -41.07 3.96
C LEU A 531 -26.96 -42.08 4.75
N ASP A 532 -26.29 -42.99 5.46
CA ASP A 532 -26.93 -43.95 6.38
C ASP A 532 -26.42 -43.77 7.81
N GLY A 533 -27.26 -44.08 8.80
CA GLY A 533 -26.85 -44.19 10.21
C GLY A 533 -26.51 -42.86 10.90
N GLU A 534 -25.39 -42.85 11.64
CA GLU A 534 -24.96 -41.69 12.44
C GLU A 534 -24.55 -40.48 11.58
N PRO A 535 -23.82 -40.64 10.45
CA PRO A 535 -23.53 -39.54 9.53
C PRO A 535 -24.78 -38.84 9.00
N GLN A 536 -25.84 -39.60 8.69
CA GLN A 536 -27.11 -39.03 8.22
C GLN A 536 -27.78 -38.15 9.28
N SER A 537 -27.82 -38.64 10.53
CA SER A 537 -28.42 -37.91 11.64
C SER A 537 -27.64 -36.62 11.93
N GLY A 538 -26.30 -36.70 11.96
CA GLY A 538 -25.43 -35.56 12.15
C GLY A 538 -25.53 -34.53 11.02
N TYR A 539 -25.64 -35.00 9.78
CA TYR A 539 -25.86 -34.15 8.61
C TYR A 539 -27.13 -33.32 8.73
N TYR A 540 -28.28 -33.98 8.92
CA TYR A 540 -29.56 -33.28 9.00
C TYR A 540 -29.61 -32.34 10.21
N PHE A 541 -29.01 -32.73 11.33
CA PHE A 541 -28.87 -31.84 12.48
C PHE A 541 -28.12 -30.56 12.12
N GLY A 542 -26.94 -30.68 11.50
CA GLY A 542 -26.16 -29.53 11.05
C GLY A 542 -26.91 -28.69 10.03
N MET A 543 -27.50 -29.33 9.01
CA MET A 543 -28.26 -28.69 7.96
C MET A 543 -29.45 -27.88 8.51
N MET A 544 -30.28 -28.45 9.39
CA MET A 544 -31.43 -27.74 9.97
C MET A 544 -31.01 -26.57 10.87
N ALA A 545 -29.95 -26.75 11.66
CA ALA A 545 -29.39 -25.67 12.47
C ALA A 545 -28.90 -24.50 11.62
N ASN A 546 -28.21 -24.83 10.52
CA ASN A 546 -27.68 -23.87 9.56
C ASN A 546 -28.80 -23.15 8.81
N TRP A 547 -29.80 -23.88 8.33
CA TRP A 547 -30.93 -23.30 7.61
C TRP A 547 -31.75 -22.37 8.50
N ALA A 548 -32.04 -22.77 9.75
CA ALA A 548 -32.71 -21.90 10.72
C ALA A 548 -31.94 -20.60 11.00
N THR A 549 -30.61 -20.61 10.81
CA THR A 549 -29.75 -19.46 11.01
C THR A 549 -29.71 -18.54 9.79
N VAL A 550 -29.61 -19.13 8.58
CA VAL A 550 -29.46 -18.38 7.32
C VAL A 550 -30.81 -17.89 6.79
N ASP A 551 -31.85 -18.72 6.87
CA ASP A 551 -33.20 -18.42 6.37
C ASP A 551 -34.28 -19.12 7.22
N PRO A 552 -34.59 -18.59 8.41
CA PRO A 552 -35.61 -19.18 9.28
C PRO A 552 -37.01 -19.17 8.65
N LYS A 553 -37.32 -18.21 7.78
CA LYS A 553 -38.63 -18.13 7.10
C LYS A 553 -38.75 -19.20 6.01
N GLY A 554 -37.70 -19.42 5.24
CA GLY A 554 -37.65 -20.51 4.26
C GLY A 554 -37.76 -21.87 4.94
N LEU A 555 -37.01 -22.11 6.02
CA LEU A 555 -37.12 -23.37 6.77
C LEU A 555 -38.52 -23.55 7.35
N TYR A 556 -39.13 -22.50 7.91
CA TYR A 556 -40.52 -22.56 8.39
C TYR A 556 -41.49 -22.91 7.26
N GLY A 557 -41.35 -22.26 6.10
CA GLY A 557 -42.19 -22.52 4.93
C GLY A 557 -42.09 -23.95 4.42
N TYR A 558 -40.97 -24.63 4.71
CA TYR A 558 -40.68 -25.99 4.26
C TYR A 558 -41.02 -27.07 5.31
N LEU A 559 -41.48 -26.72 6.51
CA LEU A 559 -41.74 -27.69 7.59
C LEU A 559 -42.67 -28.84 7.17
N ASP A 560 -43.72 -28.55 6.39
CA ASP A 560 -44.67 -29.59 5.97
C ASP A 560 -44.06 -30.58 4.97
N ASP A 561 -43.09 -30.12 4.17
CA ASP A 561 -42.49 -30.84 3.06
C ASP A 561 -41.27 -31.68 3.49
N LEU A 562 -40.79 -31.53 4.73
CA LEU A 562 -39.73 -32.36 5.27
C LEU A 562 -40.14 -33.85 5.30
N PRO A 563 -39.26 -34.78 4.89
CA PRO A 563 -39.67 -36.14 4.54
C PRO A 563 -40.00 -37.04 5.72
N THR A 564 -39.57 -36.69 6.94
CA THR A 564 -39.83 -37.52 8.14
C THR A 564 -40.28 -36.67 9.33
N SER A 565 -40.99 -37.29 10.28
CA SER A 565 -41.41 -36.67 11.53
C SER A 565 -40.23 -36.18 12.37
N GLU A 566 -39.11 -36.91 12.34
CA GLU A 566 -37.89 -36.58 13.07
C GLU A 566 -37.26 -35.30 12.52
N LEU A 567 -37.21 -35.14 11.20
CA LEU A 567 -36.70 -33.92 10.57
C LEU A 567 -37.59 -32.71 10.83
N LYS A 568 -38.91 -32.91 10.82
CA LYS A 568 -39.88 -31.86 11.20
C LYS A 568 -39.66 -31.39 12.63
N SER A 569 -39.56 -32.34 13.56
CA SER A 569 -39.27 -32.06 14.98
C SER A 569 -37.95 -31.32 15.16
N LEU A 570 -36.91 -31.74 14.45
CA LEU A 570 -35.58 -31.13 14.50
C LEU A 570 -35.57 -29.69 13.97
N ALA A 571 -36.17 -29.47 12.80
CA ALA A 571 -36.33 -28.15 12.19
C ALA A 571 -37.12 -27.20 13.09
N ALA A 572 -38.28 -27.66 13.61
CA ALA A 572 -39.10 -26.89 14.54
C ALA A 572 -38.31 -26.50 15.81
N THR A 573 -37.55 -27.44 16.38
CA THR A 573 -36.70 -27.19 17.56
C THR A 573 -35.69 -26.08 17.30
N PHE A 574 -35.01 -26.09 16.16
CA PHE A 574 -34.05 -25.05 15.81
C PHE A 574 -34.72 -23.70 15.54
N LEU A 575 -35.86 -23.67 14.85
CA LEU A 575 -36.63 -22.44 14.60
C LEU A 575 -37.06 -21.79 15.92
N ILE A 576 -37.63 -22.55 16.86
CA ILE A 576 -38.07 -22.06 18.17
C ILE A 576 -36.87 -21.52 18.96
N SER A 577 -35.76 -22.27 19.00
CA SER A 577 -34.54 -21.88 19.72
C SER A 577 -33.92 -20.60 19.16
N ARG A 578 -33.83 -20.49 17.82
CA ARG A 578 -33.31 -19.30 17.13
C ARG A 578 -34.22 -18.09 17.35
N ASN A 579 -35.53 -18.24 17.21
CA ASN A 579 -36.49 -17.15 17.34
C ASN A 579 -36.48 -16.51 18.74
N LYS A 580 -36.22 -17.31 19.79
CA LYS A 580 -36.00 -16.80 21.16
C LYS A 580 -34.81 -15.85 21.28
N ARG A 581 -33.78 -16.02 20.44
CA ARG A 581 -32.56 -15.17 20.44
C ARG A 581 -32.68 -14.00 19.46
N SER A 582 -33.36 -14.20 18.34
CA SER A 582 -33.54 -13.25 17.26
C SER A 582 -34.93 -13.45 16.64
N PRO A 583 -35.94 -12.67 17.04
CA PRO A 583 -37.31 -12.85 16.57
C PRO A 583 -37.43 -12.51 15.08
N GLU A 584 -37.61 -13.53 14.25
CA GLU A 584 -37.78 -13.42 12.79
C GLU A 584 -39.10 -14.07 12.31
N LEU A 585 -39.72 -14.89 13.16
CA LEU A 585 -41.02 -15.54 12.98
C LEU A 585 -42.07 -14.95 13.93
N THR A 586 -43.33 -14.96 13.51
CA THR A 586 -44.47 -14.52 14.34
C THR A 586 -44.83 -15.55 15.43
N ASP A 587 -45.56 -15.12 16.45
CA ASP A 587 -46.03 -16.03 17.51
C ASP A 587 -46.85 -17.20 16.96
N ASP A 588 -47.76 -16.94 16.00
CA ASP A 588 -48.54 -17.99 15.32
C ASP A 588 -47.64 -18.99 14.56
N GLN A 589 -46.54 -18.51 13.97
CA GLN A 589 -45.56 -19.39 13.29
C GLN A 589 -44.82 -20.26 14.31
N ILE A 590 -44.50 -19.71 15.48
CA ILE A 590 -43.86 -20.47 16.57
C ILE A 590 -44.82 -21.49 17.18
N GLU A 591 -46.05 -21.11 17.51
CA GLU A 591 -47.07 -22.03 18.03
C GLU A 591 -47.30 -23.18 17.05
N ARG A 592 -47.33 -22.90 15.75
CA ARG A 592 -47.40 -23.95 14.73
C ARG A 592 -46.15 -24.83 14.72
N ALA A 593 -44.95 -24.25 14.77
CA ALA A 593 -43.71 -25.03 14.80
C ALA A 593 -43.69 -25.98 16.01
N GLU A 594 -44.19 -25.55 17.17
CA GLU A 594 -44.30 -26.37 18.38
C GLU A 594 -45.14 -27.65 18.17
N THR A 595 -46.14 -27.63 17.28
CA THR A 595 -46.94 -28.83 16.95
C THR A 595 -46.14 -29.95 16.26
N PHE A 596 -44.97 -29.64 15.70
CA PHE A 596 -44.09 -30.63 15.06
C PHE A 596 -43.04 -31.20 16.01
N VAL A 597 -42.85 -30.63 17.19
CA VAL A 597 -41.85 -31.10 18.17
C VAL A 597 -42.34 -32.40 18.80
N ILE A 598 -41.62 -33.49 18.56
CA ILE A 598 -41.87 -34.78 19.20
C ILE A 598 -41.36 -34.70 20.64
N THR A 599 -42.26 -34.86 21.61
CA THR A 599 -41.89 -35.04 23.02
C THR A 599 -41.66 -36.53 23.26
N ASP A 600 -40.45 -36.91 23.68
CA ASP A 600 -40.19 -38.25 24.20
C ASP A 600 -41.03 -38.44 25.48
N GLU A 601 -42.16 -39.17 25.39
CA GLU A 601 -42.92 -39.68 26.54
C GLU A 601 -42.35 -40.99 27.08
#